data_AF-A0AA90UEV9-F1
#
_entry.id   AF-A0AA90UEV9-F1
#
_cell.length_a   1.000
_cell.length_b   1.000
_cell.length_c   1.000
_cell.angle_alpha   90.00
_cell.angle_beta   90.00
_cell.angle_gamma   90.00
#
_symmetry.space_group_name_H-M   'P 1'
#
loop_
_entity.id
_entity.type
_entity.pdbx_description
1 polymer ?
#
loop_
_entity_poly.entity_id
_entity_poly.type
_entity_poly.pdbx_seq_one_letter_code
_entity_poly.pdbx_strand_id
1 'polypeptide(L)'
;MATIIRQSYIDKIERYLGKETIIVLVGQRRVGKSCMMKMIRDRKTADDGNNIIYIDKEKREFDNIQTYQNLNDYIGQHFLSDKHN
;
A
#
# COMPACT_ATOMS: atom_id res chain seq x y z
N MET A 1 0.03 15.91 15.31
CA MET A 1 0.08 14.79 16.27
C MET A 1 1.16 13.83 15.80
N ALA A 2 2.09 13.42 16.69
CA ALA A 2 3.13 12.47 16.34
C ALA A 2 2.55 11.05 16.26
N THR A 3 2.79 10.36 15.15
CA THR A 3 2.39 8.96 14.98
C THR A 3 3.36 8.07 15.76
N ILE A 4 2.84 7.21 16.63
CA ILE A 4 3.67 6.23 17.34
C ILE A 4 4.10 5.14 16.36
N ILE A 5 5.40 5.04 16.12
CA ILE A 5 5.98 4.04 15.22
C ILE A 5 5.88 2.66 15.88
N ARG A 6 5.29 1.71 15.16
CA ARG A 6 5.11 0.33 15.60
C ARG A 6 6.12 -0.59 14.92
N GLN A 7 7.40 -0.42 15.25
CA GLN A 7 8.52 -1.03 14.53
C GLN A 7 8.37 -2.55 14.36
N SER A 8 7.98 -3.29 15.41
CA SER A 8 7.80 -4.74 15.34
C SER A 8 6.77 -5.20 14.30
N TYR A 9 5.71 -4.42 14.08
CA TYR A 9 4.70 -4.71 13.07
C TYR A 9 5.21 -4.38 11.66
N ILE A 10 5.94 -3.28 11.53
CA ILE A 10 6.55 -2.85 10.27
C ILE A 10 7.56 -3.92 9.84
N ASP A 11 8.46 -4.33 10.72
CA ASP A 11 9.47 -5.36 10.44
C ASP A 11 8.82 -6.68 10.01
N LYS A 12 7.72 -7.06 10.67
CA LYS A 12 6.97 -8.27 10.31
C LYS A 12 6.41 -8.17 8.90
N ILE A 13 5.83 -7.04 8.51
CA ILE A 13 5.25 -6.85 7.18
C ILE A 13 6.37 -6.79 6.13
N GLU A 14 7.46 -6.09 6.41
CA GLU A 14 8.61 -5.95 5.50
C GLU A 14 9.26 -7.29 5.15
N ARG A 15 9.28 -8.26 6.06
CA ARG A 15 9.80 -9.62 5.78
C ARG A 15 9.05 -10.38 4.68
N TYR A 16 7.82 -9.98 4.37
CA TYR A 16 6.98 -10.59 3.34
C TYR A 16 6.89 -9.75 2.06
N LEU A 17 7.40 -8.52 2.06
CA LEU A 17 7.48 -7.70 0.84
C LEU A 17 8.52 -8.29 -0.13
N GLY A 18 8.27 -8.14 -1.44
CA GLY A 18 9.16 -8.63 -2.51
C GLY A 18 9.07 -10.14 -2.80
N LYS A 19 8.08 -10.86 -2.23
CA LYS A 19 7.90 -12.31 -2.41
C LYS A 19 6.62 -12.69 -3.18
N GLU A 20 6.15 -11.81 -4.06
CA GLU A 20 4.88 -11.98 -4.81
C GLU A 20 3.70 -12.41 -3.92
N THR A 21 3.68 -11.92 -2.67
CA THR A 21 2.76 -12.37 -1.63
C THR A 21 1.70 -11.30 -1.36
N ILE A 22 0.44 -11.72 -1.27
CA ILE A 22 -0.66 -10.86 -0.81
C ILE A 22 -0.65 -10.81 0.71
N ILE A 23 -0.50 -9.59 1.26
CA ILE A 23 -0.53 -9.34 2.70
C ILE A 23 -1.89 -8.72 3.06
N VAL A 24 -2.65 -9.40 3.91
CA VAL A 24 -3.97 -8.93 4.37
C VAL A 24 -3.90 -8.53 5.84
N LEU A 25 -4.19 -7.26 6.14
CA LEU A 25 -4.30 -6.76 7.52
C LEU A 25 -5.75 -6.86 8.01
N VAL A 26 -6.01 -7.74 8.97
CA VAL A 26 -7.35 -7.96 9.55
C VAL A 26 -7.48 -7.37 10.96
N GLY A 27 -8.71 -7.15 11.42
CA GLY A 27 -9.03 -6.65 12.76
C GLY A 27 -10.19 -5.66 12.79
N GLN A 28 -10.61 -5.22 13.98
CA GLN A 28 -11.75 -4.32 14.16
C GLN A 28 -11.57 -2.93 13.51
N ARG A 29 -12.67 -2.21 13.25
CA ARG A 29 -12.63 -0.83 12.74
C ARG A 29 -11.88 0.06 13.75
N ARG A 30 -11.12 1.04 13.25
CA ARG A 30 -10.32 2.02 14.04
C ARG A 30 -9.10 1.48 14.82
N VAL A 31 -8.70 0.20 14.69
CA VAL A 31 -7.46 -0.31 15.33
C VAL A 31 -6.13 0.17 14.67
N GLY A 32 -6.22 0.99 13.61
CA GLY A 32 -5.04 1.60 12.97
C GLY A 32 -4.46 0.84 11.79
N LYS A 33 -5.22 -0.06 11.14
CA LYS A 33 -4.76 -0.82 9.96
C LYS A 33 -4.35 0.08 8.79
N SER A 34 -5.19 1.05 8.41
CA SER A 34 -4.88 2.02 7.36
C SER A 34 -3.68 2.90 7.72
N CYS A 35 -3.47 3.17 9.01
CA CYS A 35 -2.27 3.88 9.49
C CYS A 35 -1.01 3.04 9.28
N MET A 36 -1.04 1.73 9.57
CA MET A 36 0.06 0.82 9.29
C MET A 36 0.42 0.77 7.80
N MET A 37 -0.59 0.64 6.92
CA MET A 37 -0.36 0.67 5.47
C MET A 37 0.27 1.98 5.01
N LYS A 38 -0.20 3.12 5.53
CA LYS A 38 0.37 4.45 5.22
C LYS A 38 1.82 4.57 5.69
N MET A 39 2.16 4.09 6.89
CA MET A 39 3.55 4.09 7.38
C MET A 39 4.48 3.26 6.48
N ILE A 40 4.03 2.09 6.02
CA ILE A 40 4.83 1.25 5.11
C ILE A 40 5.01 1.94 3.75
N ARG A 41 3.93 2.48 3.20
CA ARG A 41 3.97 3.27 1.96
C ARG A 41 4.99 4.40 2.08
N ASP A 42 4.90 5.21 3.12
CA ASP A 42 5.77 6.38 3.33
C ASP A 42 7.23 5.95 3.46
N ARG A 43 7.50 4.85 4.17
CA ARG A 43 8.86 4.29 4.30
C ARG A 43 9.41 3.76 2.99
N LYS A 44 8.58 3.15 2.14
CA LYS A 44 9.00 2.62 0.83
C LYS A 44 9.11 3.71 -0.25
N THR A 45 8.34 4.78 -0.11
CA THR A 45 8.43 5.96 -1.00
C THR A 45 9.74 6.72 -0.81
N ALA A 46 10.44 6.52 0.32
CA ALA A 46 11.77 7.10 0.54
C ALA A 46 12.85 6.55 -0.40
N ASP A 47 12.58 5.44 -1.11
CA ASP A 47 13.43 4.90 -2.15
C ASP A 47 12.74 5.09 -3.50
N ASP A 48 13.29 6.00 -4.30
CA ASP A 48 12.74 6.42 -5.60
C ASP A 48 12.69 5.28 -6.62
N GLY A 49 13.45 4.21 -6.40
CA GLY A 49 13.43 3.01 -7.23
C GLY A 49 12.14 2.20 -7.10
N ASN A 50 11.32 2.41 -6.06
CA ASN A 50 10.11 1.61 -5.84
C ASN A 50 8.91 2.11 -6.65
N ASN A 51 8.21 1.18 -7.30
CA ASN A 51 6.91 1.43 -7.91
C ASN A 51 5.78 1.18 -6.90
N ILE A 52 5.22 2.25 -6.34
CA ILE A 52 4.19 2.17 -5.29
C ILE A 52 2.87 2.73 -5.81
N ILE A 53 1.90 1.85 -5.99
CA ILE A 53 0.53 2.22 -6.34
C ILE A 53 -0.33 2.14 -5.08
N TYR A 54 -0.84 3.28 -4.62
CA TYR A 54 -1.67 3.38 -3.42
C TYR A 54 -3.10 3.78 -3.77
N ILE A 55 -4.06 2.93 -3.37
CA ILE A 55 -5.50 3.15 -3.62
C ILE A 55 -6.22 3.25 -2.28
N ASP A 56 -6.83 4.40 -2.00
CA ASP A 56 -7.62 4.64 -0.79
C ASP A 56 -9.12 4.57 -1.12
N LYS A 57 -9.71 3.37 -1.05
CA LYS A 57 -11.14 3.13 -1.36
C LYS A 57 -12.13 3.89 -0.46
N GLU A 58 -11.69 4.65 0.54
CA GLU A 58 -12.55 5.61 1.26
C GLU A 58 -12.74 6.94 0.50
N LYS A 59 -11.95 7.21 -0.53
CA LYS A 59 -12.04 8.42 -1.36
C LYS A 59 -12.80 8.19 -2.66
N ARG A 60 -13.59 9.20 -3.03
CA ARG A 60 -14.42 9.20 -4.25
C ARG A 60 -13.65 9.04 -5.56
N GLU A 61 -12.39 9.49 -5.60
CA GLU A 61 -11.53 9.37 -6.79
C GLU A 61 -11.31 7.91 -7.23
N PHE A 62 -11.52 6.94 -6.33
CA PHE A 62 -11.38 5.51 -6.59
C PHE A 62 -12.71 4.75 -6.65
N ASP A 63 -13.86 5.43 -6.64
CA ASP A 63 -15.19 4.79 -6.66
C ASP A 63 -15.41 3.97 -7.94
N ASN A 64 -14.80 4.42 -9.05
CA ASN A 64 -14.89 3.77 -10.37
C ASN A 64 -14.13 2.43 -10.45
N ILE A 65 -13.22 2.14 -9.51
CA ILE A 65 -12.49 0.85 -9.49
C ILE A 65 -13.38 -0.19 -8.81
N GLN A 66 -14.20 -0.89 -9.61
CA GLN A 66 -15.18 -1.87 -9.13
C GLN A 66 -14.88 -3.30 -9.59
N THR A 67 -14.19 -3.44 -10.73
CA THR A 67 -13.83 -4.74 -11.29
C THR A 67 -12.32 -4.92 -11.36
N TYR A 68 -11.89 -6.16 -11.60
CA TYR A 68 -10.47 -6.44 -11.83
C TYR A 68 -9.94 -5.72 -13.08
N GLN A 69 -10.78 -5.53 -14.11
CA GLN A 69 -10.40 -4.77 -15.30
C GLN A 69 -10.12 -3.31 -14.93
N ASN A 70 -10.99 -2.66 -14.16
CA ASN A 70 -10.75 -1.28 -13.74
C ASN A 70 -9.46 -1.15 -12.89
N LEU A 71 -9.19 -2.15 -12.05
CA LEU A 71 -7.97 -2.18 -11.25
C LEU A 71 -6.73 -2.35 -12.13
N ASN A 72 -6.76 -3.27 -13.10
CA ASN A 72 -5.65 -3.50 -14.02
C ASN A 72 -5.39 -2.28 -14.91
N ASP A 73 -6.45 -1.63 -15.42
CA ASP A 73 -6.33 -0.42 -16.21
C ASP A 73 -5.68 0.71 -15.40
N TYR A 74 -6.13 0.89 -14.15
CA TYR A 74 -5.53 1.85 -13.22
C TYR A 74 -4.06 1.53 -12.97
N ILE A 75 -3.73 0.27 -12.68
CA ILE A 75 -2.34 -0.15 -12.48
C ILE A 75 -1.50 0.16 -13.73
N GLY A 76 -1.97 -0.18 -14.93
CA GLY A 76 -1.26 0.08 -16.18
C GLY A 76 -0.98 1.58 -16.43
N GLN A 77 -1.92 2.46 -16.09
CA GLN A 77 -1.76 3.92 -16.23
C GLN A 77 -0.77 4.52 -15.22
N HIS A 78 -0.61 3.88 -14.07
CA HIS A 78 0.23 4.36 -12.97
C HIS A 78 1.54 3.60 -12.83
N PHE A 79 1.77 2.57 -13.66
CA PHE A 79 2.98 1.78 -13.65
C PHE A 79 4.14 2.54 -14.29
N LEU A 80 5.27 2.61 -13.59
CA LEU A 80 6.50 3.22 -14.08
C LEU A 80 7.47 2.11 -14.49
N SER A 81 7.74 1.99 -15.80
CA SER A 81 8.62 0.96 -16.37
C SER A 81 10.06 1.03 -15.87
N ASP A 82 10.48 2.22 -15.42
CA ASP A 82 11.87 2.51 -15.06
C ASP A 82 12.14 2.24 -13.56
N LYS A 83 11.15 1.70 -12.84
CA LYS A 83 11.20 1.43 -11.40
C LYS A 83 11.15 -0.08 -11.10
N HIS A 84 11.75 -0.46 -9.98
CA HIS A 84 11.75 -1.81 -9.42
C HIS A 84 10.42 -2.11 -8.68
N ASN A 85 10.06 -3.41 -8.65
CA ASN A 85 8.90 -3.97 -7.96
C ASN A 85 9.27 -4.71 -6.68
#